data_AF-A0A554WU27-F1
#
_entry.id   AF-A0A554WU27-F1
#
_cell.length_a   1.000
_cell.length_b   1.000
_cell.length_c   1.000
_cell.angle_alpha   90.00
_cell.angle_beta   90.00
_cell.angle_gamma   90.00
#
_symmetry.space_group_name_H-M   'P 1'
#
loop_
_entity.id
_entity.type
_entity.pdbx_description
1 polymer ?
#
loop_
_entity_poly.entity_id
_entity_poly.type
_entity_poly.pdbx_seq_one_letter_code
_entity_poly.pdbx_strand_id
1 'polypeptide(L)'
;MSDHREHLLALLEDRPSPETWQWVRERVRAWLLSGQRGALDADGRRLRRPSPSLARCLGMPSTPEPARLRLRDEYLYRLAQHVEAEIGPHPWRIAVELARMAQRFELRKWPAWWRLDEAPEHASELERLLFEARRIGGVPLPSTPRRYRQLLEGRGR
;
A
#
# COMPACT_ATOMS: atom_id res chain seq x y z
N MET A 1 -1.09 17.32 5.54
CA MET A 1 -1.96 16.64 4.54
C MET A 1 -1.75 15.16 4.75
N SER A 2 -2.70 14.45 5.39
CA SER A 2 -2.54 13.01 5.65
C SER A 2 -2.46 12.26 4.32
N ASP A 3 -1.50 11.33 4.20
CA ASP A 3 -1.24 10.62 2.96
C ASP A 3 -2.40 9.65 2.72
N HIS A 4 -2.99 9.70 1.52
CA HIS A 4 -4.06 8.79 1.09
C HIS A 4 -3.76 7.32 1.42
N ARG A 5 -2.48 6.93 1.35
CA ARG A 5 -2.01 5.58 1.67
C ARG A 5 -2.27 5.21 3.14
N GLU A 6 -2.06 6.12 4.08
CA GLU A 6 -2.25 5.90 5.51
C GLU A 6 -3.70 5.52 5.82
N HIS A 7 -4.66 6.24 5.24
CA HIS A 7 -6.08 5.93 5.40
C HIS A 7 -6.45 4.56 4.82
N LEU A 8 -5.90 4.18 3.67
CA LEU A 8 -6.13 2.86 3.09
C LEU A 8 -5.56 1.73 3.95
N LEU A 9 -4.35 1.92 4.51
CA LEU A 9 -3.73 0.94 5.40
C LEU A 9 -4.51 0.79 6.70
N ALA A 10 -4.96 1.91 7.28
CA ALA A 10 -5.80 1.88 8.47
C ALA A 10 -7.11 1.10 8.25
N LEU A 11 -7.70 1.18 7.06
CA LEU A 11 -8.87 0.37 6.69
C LEU A 11 -8.52 -1.12 6.54
N LEU A 12 -7.37 -1.45 5.96
CA LEU A 12 -6.94 -2.85 5.76
C LEU A 12 -6.55 -3.53 7.07
N GLU A 13 -5.96 -2.78 7.99
CA GLU A 13 -5.54 -3.27 9.30
C GLU A 13 -6.67 -3.26 10.33
N ASP A 14 -7.92 -3.06 9.88
CA ASP A 14 -9.14 -2.92 10.69
C ASP A 14 -8.98 -1.95 11.88
N ARG A 15 -8.22 -0.87 11.66
CA ARG A 15 -7.93 0.19 12.64
C ARG A 15 -8.23 1.60 12.09
N PRO A 16 -9.43 1.86 11.56
CA PRO A 16 -9.76 3.17 11.02
C PRO A 16 -9.94 4.22 12.13
N SER A 17 -9.20 5.33 12.03
CA SER A 17 -9.41 6.51 12.88
C SER A 17 -10.68 7.29 12.46
N PRO A 18 -11.20 8.20 13.31
CA PRO A 18 -12.28 9.11 12.92
C PRO A 18 -11.97 9.92 11.66
N GLU A 19 -10.70 10.32 11.49
CA GLU A 19 -10.19 11.01 10.29
C GLU A 19 -10.26 10.11 9.06
N THR A 20 -9.88 8.83 9.16
CA THR A 20 -10.03 7.84 8.08
C THR A 20 -11.49 7.70 7.67
N TRP A 21 -12.41 7.62 8.63
CA TRP A 21 -13.84 7.56 8.31
C TRP A 21 -14.39 8.84 7.70
N GLN A 22 -13.91 10.01 8.12
CA GLN A 22 -14.24 11.27 7.47
C GLN A 22 -13.75 11.31 6.02
N TRP A 23 -12.49 10.92 5.81
CA TRP A 23 -11.87 10.82 4.49
C TRP A 23 -12.65 9.88 3.54
N VAL A 24 -13.12 8.72 4.03
CA VAL A 24 -13.98 7.80 3.27
C VAL A 24 -15.31 8.47 2.93
N ARG A 25 -15.98 9.08 3.92
CA ARG A 25 -17.30 9.71 3.75
C ARG A 25 -17.27 10.82 2.70
N GLU A 26 -16.25 11.68 2.73
CA GLU A 26 -16.08 12.76 1.76
C GLU A 26 -15.98 12.24 0.32
N ARG A 27 -15.24 11.14 0.11
CA ARG A 27 -15.02 10.54 -1.21
C ARG A 27 -16.22 9.75 -1.71
N VAL A 28 -16.90 9.02 -0.83
CA VAL A 28 -18.20 8.38 -1.14
C VAL A 28 -19.23 9.44 -1.48
N ARG A 29 -19.29 10.56 -0.74
CA ARG A 29 -20.19 11.68 -1.03
C ARG A 29 -19.86 12.32 -2.40
N ALA A 30 -18.58 12.55 -2.70
CA ALA A 30 -18.16 13.06 -4.00
C ALA A 30 -18.57 12.12 -5.15
N TRP A 31 -18.42 10.81 -4.95
CA TRP A 31 -18.88 9.79 -5.89
C TRP A 31 -20.40 9.85 -6.11
N LEU A 32 -21.19 9.85 -5.04
CA LEU A 32 -22.66 9.94 -5.11
C LEU A 32 -23.13 11.20 -5.85
N LEU A 33 -22.52 12.36 -5.57
CA LEU A 33 -22.86 13.63 -6.22
C LEU A 33 -22.43 13.69 -7.70
N SER A 34 -21.40 12.91 -8.09
CA SER A 34 -20.94 12.85 -9.48
C SER A 34 -21.94 12.14 -10.43
N GLY A 35 -22.82 11.30 -9.89
CA GLY A 35 -23.91 10.66 -10.64
C GLY A 35 -25.04 11.62 -11.02
N GLN A 36 -25.11 12.81 -10.41
CA GLN A 36 -26.20 13.76 -10.62
C GLN A 36 -25.94 14.79 -11.74
N ARG A 37 -24.72 14.88 -12.27
CA ARG A 37 -24.33 15.89 -13.27
C ARG A 37 -24.19 15.28 -14.67
N GLY A 38 -25.32 15.07 -15.34
CA GLY A 38 -25.31 14.91 -16.80
C GLY A 38 -25.07 16.26 -17.45
N ALA A 39 -23.85 16.52 -17.93
CA ALA A 39 -23.62 17.68 -18.80
C ALA A 39 -24.38 17.45 -20.12
N LEU A 40 -25.02 18.50 -20.65
CA LEU A 40 -25.63 18.46 -21.99
C LEU A 40 -24.59 18.96 -23.00
N ASP A 41 -24.54 18.36 -24.19
CA ASP A 41 -23.80 18.93 -25.31
C ASP A 41 -24.55 20.11 -25.93
N ALA A 42 -23.95 20.75 -26.94
CA ALA A 42 -24.56 21.87 -27.65
C ALA A 42 -25.90 21.52 -28.33
N ASP A 43 -26.16 20.23 -28.57
CA ASP A 43 -27.37 19.68 -29.18
C ASP A 43 -28.39 19.20 -28.13
N GLY A 44 -28.16 19.47 -26.84
CA GLY A 44 -29.05 19.09 -25.75
C GLY A 44 -29.06 17.60 -25.41
N ARG A 45 -28.12 16.81 -25.94
CA ARG A 45 -27.96 15.40 -25.59
C ARG A 45 -27.11 15.27 -24.33
N ARG A 46 -27.43 14.28 -23.50
CA ARG A 46 -26.59 13.96 -22.33
C ARG A 46 -25.21 13.51 -22.81
N LEU A 47 -24.18 14.28 -22.50
CA LEU A 47 -22.80 13.84 -22.59
C LEU A 47 -22.66 12.60 -21.70
N ARG A 48 -22.42 11.44 -22.31
CA ARG A 48 -21.99 10.23 -21.61
C ARG A 48 -20.56 10.44 -21.11
N ARG A 49 -20.37 11.34 -20.13
CA ARG A 49 -19.18 11.26 -19.28
C ARG A 49 -19.47 10.15 -18.26
N PRO A 50 -18.73 9.04 -18.26
CA PRO A 50 -18.90 8.04 -17.23
C PRO A 50 -18.63 8.71 -15.88
N SER A 51 -19.55 8.57 -14.93
CA SER A 51 -19.29 8.97 -13.55
C SER A 51 -17.98 8.31 -13.10
N PRO A 52 -17.10 9.01 -12.37
CA PRO A 52 -15.91 8.39 -11.81
C PRO A 52 -16.33 7.14 -11.02
N SER A 53 -15.54 6.07 -11.10
CA SER A 53 -15.78 4.90 -10.26
C SER A 53 -15.57 5.26 -8.78
N LEU A 54 -16.24 4.54 -7.87
CA LEU A 54 -16.00 4.71 -6.44
C LEU A 54 -14.52 4.51 -6.11
N ALA A 55 -13.85 3.56 -6.79
CA ALA A 55 -12.41 3.37 -6.71
C ALA A 55 -11.64 4.66 -7.05
N ARG A 56 -11.97 5.33 -8.15
CA ARG A 56 -11.32 6.60 -8.53
C ARG A 56 -11.59 7.72 -7.52
N CYS A 57 -12.80 7.81 -6.99
CA CYS A 57 -13.13 8.78 -5.94
C CYS A 57 -12.37 8.48 -4.64
N LEU A 58 -12.16 7.21 -4.35
CA LEU A 58 -11.30 6.76 -3.26
C LEU A 58 -9.81 6.96 -3.53
N GLY A 59 -9.40 7.50 -4.68
CA GLY A 59 -7.98 7.65 -5.06
C GLY A 59 -7.32 6.33 -5.48
N MET A 60 -8.10 5.26 -5.59
CA MET A 60 -7.61 3.95 -5.99
C MET A 60 -7.34 3.93 -7.51
N PRO A 61 -6.24 3.28 -7.94
CA PRO A 61 -5.97 3.06 -9.35
C PRO A 61 -7.09 2.24 -10.01
N SER A 62 -7.21 2.38 -11.33
CA SER A 62 -8.21 1.67 -12.14
C SER A 62 -8.03 0.15 -12.17
N THR A 63 -6.87 -0.33 -11.71
CA THR A 63 -6.54 -1.75 -11.55
C THR A 63 -5.95 -1.98 -10.15
N PRO A 64 -6.09 -3.18 -9.56
CA PRO A 64 -5.60 -3.45 -8.21
C PRO A 64 -4.07 -3.54 -8.11
N GLU A 65 -3.36 -3.86 -9.19
CA GLU A 65 -1.91 -4.06 -9.21
C GLU A 65 -1.12 -2.87 -8.63
N PRO A 66 -1.34 -1.62 -9.06
CA PRO A 66 -0.57 -0.49 -8.54
C PRO A 66 -0.92 -0.18 -7.08
N ALA A 67 -2.14 -0.48 -6.64
CA ALA A 67 -2.52 -0.34 -5.22
C ALA A 67 -1.78 -1.38 -4.36
N ARG A 68 -1.78 -2.65 -4.79
CA ARG A 68 -1.04 -3.73 -4.12
C ARG A 68 0.44 -3.41 -3.98
N LEU A 69 1.07 -2.91 -5.04
CA LEU A 69 2.49 -2.53 -4.99
C LEU A 69 2.74 -1.37 -4.04
N ARG A 70 1.88 -0.35 -4.02
CA ARG A 70 1.99 0.78 -3.07
C ARG A 70 1.83 0.32 -1.62
N LEU A 71 0.88 -0.57 -1.35
CA LEU A 71 0.67 -1.12 -0.01
C LEU A 71 1.85 -1.99 0.44
N ARG A 72 2.35 -2.87 -0.43
CA ARG A 72 3.60 -3.61 -0.19
C ARG A 72 4.73 -2.66 0.17
N ASP A 73 4.91 -1.60 -0.61
CA ASP A 73 6.02 -0.66 -0.41
C ASP A 73 5.89 0.09 0.93
N GLU A 74 4.67 0.30 1.44
CA GLU A 74 4.49 0.79 2.81
C GLU A 74 5.02 -0.18 3.85
N TYR A 75 4.62 -1.46 3.81
CA TYR A 75 5.08 -2.43 4.80
C TYR A 75 6.60 -2.55 4.79
N LEU A 76 7.21 -2.48 3.60
CA LEU A 76 8.68 -2.44 3.45
C LEU A 76 9.29 -1.15 4.00
N TYR A 77 8.58 -0.02 3.93
CA TYR A 77 9.03 1.22 4.55
C TYR A 77 8.96 1.17 6.07
N ARG A 78 7.87 0.65 6.65
CA ARG A 78 7.78 0.41 8.11
C ARG A 78 8.90 -0.51 8.57
N LEU A 79 9.15 -1.58 7.83
CA LEU A 79 10.30 -2.46 8.08
C LEU A 79 11.62 -1.69 8.06
N ALA A 80 11.81 -0.77 7.11
CA ALA A 80 12.99 0.08 7.04
C ALA A 80 13.15 0.99 8.26
N GLN A 81 12.06 1.52 8.82
CA GLN A 81 12.08 2.34 10.03
C GLN A 81 12.57 1.54 11.25
N HIS A 82 12.14 0.27 11.39
CA HIS A 82 12.67 -0.60 12.45
C HIS A 82 14.16 -0.86 12.28
N VAL A 83 14.61 -1.15 11.05
CA VAL A 83 16.03 -1.36 10.76
C VAL A 83 16.84 -0.10 11.04
N GLU A 84 16.34 1.06 10.61
CA GLU A 84 16.96 2.37 10.87
C GLU A 84 17.11 2.66 12.36
N ALA A 85 16.11 2.32 13.17
CA ALA A 85 16.18 2.47 14.62
C ALA A 85 17.28 1.60 15.26
N GLU A 86 17.57 0.43 14.68
CA GLU A 86 18.58 -0.51 15.19
C GLU A 86 20.00 -0.18 14.72
N ILE A 87 20.19 0.16 13.43
CA ILE A 87 21.52 0.31 12.81
C ILE A 87 21.88 1.76 12.43
N GLY A 88 20.97 2.71 12.63
CA GLY A 88 21.11 4.13 12.31
C GLY A 88 20.75 4.52 10.87
N PRO A 89 20.68 5.84 10.58
CA PRO A 89 20.14 6.41 9.34
C PRO A 89 21.16 6.38 8.19
N HIS A 90 21.55 5.19 7.74
CA HIS A 90 22.42 5.02 6.58
C HIS A 90 21.69 4.30 5.43
N PRO A 91 21.18 5.01 4.41
CA PRO A 91 20.26 4.46 3.41
C PRO A 91 20.74 3.18 2.73
N TRP A 92 22.03 3.11 2.40
CA TRP A 92 22.60 1.90 1.78
C TRP A 92 22.69 0.71 2.74
N ARG A 93 22.99 0.92 4.02
CA ARG A 93 23.07 -0.17 5.01
C ARG A 93 21.68 -0.72 5.30
N ILE A 94 20.70 0.17 5.44
CA ILE A 94 19.28 -0.18 5.57
C ILE A 94 18.85 -1.03 4.36
N ALA A 95 19.12 -0.57 3.13
CA ALA A 95 18.76 -1.29 1.92
C ALA A 95 19.42 -2.69 1.82
N VAL A 96 20.68 -2.82 2.28
CA VAL A 96 21.38 -4.12 2.34
C VAL A 96 20.72 -5.06 3.34
N GLU A 97 20.39 -4.59 4.55
CA GLU A 97 19.75 -5.44 5.55
C GLU A 97 18.32 -5.82 5.17
N LEU A 98 17.54 -4.90 4.59
CA LEU A 98 16.21 -5.23 4.05
C LEU A 98 16.27 -6.34 2.99
N ALA A 99 17.25 -6.27 2.07
CA ALA A 99 17.44 -7.32 1.06
C ALA A 99 17.79 -8.66 1.69
N ARG A 100 18.66 -8.65 2.71
CA ARG A 100 19.06 -9.85 3.46
C ARG A 100 17.88 -10.48 4.19
N MET A 101 17.07 -9.68 4.87
CA MET A 101 15.88 -10.12 5.59
C MET A 101 14.84 -10.70 4.64
N ALA A 102 14.54 -9.99 3.54
CA ALA A 102 13.60 -10.45 2.53
C ALA A 102 14.06 -11.76 1.87
N GLN A 103 15.35 -11.89 1.53
CA GLN A 103 15.88 -13.13 0.97
C GLN A 103 15.76 -14.30 1.94
N ARG A 104 16.10 -14.09 3.23
CA ARG A 104 15.95 -15.12 4.27
C ARG A 104 14.48 -15.52 4.43
N PHE A 105 13.57 -14.57 4.44
CA PHE A 105 12.13 -14.81 4.56
C PHE A 105 11.59 -15.60 3.37
N GLU A 106 11.88 -15.17 2.14
CA GLU A 106 11.45 -15.84 0.90
C GLU A 106 11.95 -17.28 0.82
N LEU A 107 13.19 -17.53 1.25
CA LEU A 107 13.78 -18.88 1.18
C LEU A 107 13.33 -19.79 2.32
N ARG A 108 13.19 -19.27 3.54
CA ARG A 108 13.04 -20.10 4.75
C ARG A 108 11.64 -20.12 5.34
N LYS A 109 10.84 -19.08 5.10
CA LYS A 109 9.55 -18.88 5.78
C LYS A 109 8.39 -18.92 4.80
N TRP A 110 8.49 -18.17 3.70
CA TRP A 110 7.41 -18.06 2.71
C TRP A 110 6.86 -19.40 2.20
N PRO A 111 7.69 -20.44 1.89
CA PRO A 111 7.17 -21.72 1.40
C PRO A 111 6.23 -22.44 2.39
N ALA A 112 6.39 -22.18 3.69
CA ALA A 112 5.49 -22.72 4.72
C ALA A 112 4.31 -21.78 5.01
N TRP A 113 4.44 -20.49 4.72
CA TRP A 113 3.49 -19.45 5.14
C TRP A 113 2.54 -19.00 4.02
N TRP A 114 2.79 -19.34 2.76
CA TRP A 114 2.09 -18.75 1.61
C TRP A 114 0.57 -18.98 1.57
N ARG A 115 0.07 -20.04 2.22
CA ARG A 115 -1.37 -20.34 2.31
C ARG A 115 -2.05 -19.74 3.53
N LEU A 116 -1.28 -19.15 4.44
CA LEU A 116 -1.84 -18.56 5.64
C LEU A 116 -2.54 -17.26 5.29
N ASP A 117 -3.64 -16.99 5.99
CA ASP A 117 -4.34 -15.73 5.88
C ASP A 117 -3.67 -14.62 6.68
N GLU A 118 -2.99 -14.99 7.75
CA GLU A 118 -2.28 -14.10 8.67
C GLU A 118 -0.90 -14.69 9.00
N ALA A 119 0.02 -13.83 9.41
CA ALA A 119 1.32 -14.28 9.89
C ALA A 119 1.16 -15.15 11.17
N PRO A 120 1.96 -16.20 11.35
CA PRO A 120 1.88 -17.04 12.56
C PRO A 120 2.03 -16.23 13.85
N GLU A 121 1.37 -16.64 14.93
CA GLU A 121 1.40 -15.92 16.21
C GLU A 121 2.82 -15.67 16.74
N HIS A 122 3.72 -16.64 16.56
CA HIS A 122 5.12 -16.57 16.98
C HIS A 122 6.03 -15.76 16.03
N ALA A 123 5.50 -15.24 14.91
CA ALA A 123 6.27 -14.42 14.00
C ALA A 123 6.66 -13.11 14.67
N SER A 124 7.94 -12.76 14.58
CA SER A 124 8.43 -11.45 15.02
C SER A 124 7.76 -10.32 14.23
N GLU A 125 7.75 -9.11 14.78
CA GLU A 125 7.18 -7.93 14.11
C GLU A 125 7.74 -7.72 12.69
N LEU A 126 9.06 -7.89 12.53
CA LEU A 126 9.73 -7.80 11.23
C LEU A 126 9.26 -8.89 10.25
N GLU A 127 9.07 -10.13 10.73
CA GLU A 127 8.52 -11.22 9.92
C GLU A 127 7.06 -10.97 9.53
N ARG A 128 6.25 -10.39 10.43
CA ARG A 128 4.86 -10.00 10.14
C ARG A 128 4.80 -8.95 9.04
N LEU A 129 5.65 -7.92 9.11
CA LEU A 129 5.75 -6.90 8.06
C LEU A 129 6.17 -7.50 6.70
N LEU A 130 7.12 -8.44 6.70
CA LEU A 130 7.55 -9.15 5.47
C LEU A 130 6.43 -10.04 4.91
N PHE A 131 5.67 -10.71 5.78
CA PHE A 131 4.50 -11.49 5.39
C PHE A 131 3.44 -10.62 4.72
N GLU A 132 3.04 -9.50 5.35
CA GLU A 132 2.04 -8.59 4.79
C GLU A 132 2.49 -7.99 3.46
N ALA A 133 3.75 -7.54 3.39
CA ALA A 133 4.34 -7.04 2.15
C ALA A 133 4.24 -8.08 1.03
N ARG A 134 4.60 -9.34 1.32
CA ARG A 134 4.64 -10.42 0.32
C ARG A 134 3.24 -10.88 -0.10
N ARG A 135 2.32 -11.00 0.84
CA ARG A 135 0.92 -11.42 0.62
C ARG A 135 0.17 -10.37 -0.20
N ILE A 136 0.18 -9.11 0.23
CA ILE A 136 -0.51 -8.02 -0.47
C ILE A 136 0.13 -7.72 -1.82
N GLY A 137 1.47 -7.72 -1.90
CA GLY A 137 2.18 -7.45 -3.14
C GLY A 137 1.90 -8.48 -4.25
N GLY A 138 1.58 -9.72 -3.88
CA GLY A 138 1.28 -10.81 -4.83
C GLY A 138 2.48 -11.26 -5.69
N VAL A 139 3.64 -10.64 -5.52
CA VAL A 139 4.89 -10.93 -6.23
C VAL A 139 6.02 -11.12 -5.23
N PRO A 140 7.12 -11.82 -5.61
CA PRO A 140 8.30 -11.93 -4.77
C PRO A 140 8.78 -10.57 -4.24
N LEU A 141 9.22 -10.55 -2.99
CA LEU A 141 9.86 -9.38 -2.40
C LEU A 141 11.08 -8.98 -3.24
N PRO A 142 11.44 -7.68 -3.28
CA PRO A 142 12.68 -7.26 -3.90
C PRO A 142 13.86 -8.06 -3.32
N SER A 143 14.71 -8.59 -4.19
CA SER A 143 15.82 -9.46 -3.78
C SER A 143 17.17 -8.73 -3.71
N THR A 144 17.22 -7.46 -4.10
CA THR A 144 18.49 -6.72 -4.22
C THR A 144 18.47 -5.41 -3.43
N PRO A 145 19.60 -5.03 -2.80
CA PRO A 145 19.72 -3.76 -2.09
C PRO A 145 19.37 -2.55 -2.96
N ARG A 146 19.72 -2.60 -4.24
CA ARG A 146 19.40 -1.52 -5.20
C ARG A 146 17.91 -1.23 -5.30
N ARG A 147 17.05 -2.26 -5.30
CA ARG A 147 15.59 -2.07 -5.37
C ARG A 147 15.04 -1.47 -4.10
N TYR A 148 15.54 -1.89 -2.93
CA TYR A 148 15.16 -1.24 -1.67
C TYR A 148 15.59 0.21 -1.61
N ARG A 149 16.80 0.52 -2.06
CA ARG A 149 17.26 1.92 -2.14
C ARG A 149 16.32 2.78 -3.00
N GLN A 150 15.92 2.28 -4.18
CA GLN A 150 14.98 2.99 -5.05
C GLN A 150 13.60 3.19 -4.40
N LEU A 151 13.13 2.21 -3.64
CA LEU A 151 11.88 2.30 -2.87
C LEU A 151 11.98 3.40 -1.80
N LEU A 152 13.08 3.41 -1.03
CA LEU A 152 13.31 4.40 0.03
C LEU A 152 13.45 5.82 -0.54
N GLU A 153 14.19 5.99 -1.64
CA GLU A 153 14.32 7.27 -2.34
C GLU A 153 13.00 7.74 -2.98
N GLY A 154 12.14 6.80 -3.38
CA GLY A 154 10.85 7.08 -4.02
C GLY A 154 9.77 7.61 -3.06
N ARG A 155 9.93 7.42 -1.74
CA ARG A 155 8.98 7.96 -0.73
C ARG A 155 9.21 9.43 -0.44
N GLY A 156 10.43 9.93 -0.64
CA GLY A 156 10.78 11.34 -0.41
C GLY A 156 10.35 12.30 -1.53
N ARG A 157 9.61 11.82 -2.54
CA ARG A 157 9.06 12.61 -3.65
C ARG A 157 7.54 12.58 -3.61
#